data_AF-A0A7W1JNZ5-F1
#
_entry.id   AF-A0A7W1JNZ5-F1
#
_cell.length_a   1.000
_cell.length_b   1.000
_cell.length_c   1.000
_cell.angle_alpha   90.00
_cell.angle_beta   90.00
_cell.angle_gamma   90.00
#
_symmetry.space_group_name_H-M   'P 1'
#
loop_
_entity.id
_entity.type
_entity.pdbx_description
1 polymer ?
#
loop_
_entity_poly.entity_id
_entity_poly.type
_entity_poly.pdbx_seq_one_letter_code
_entity_poly.pdbx_strand_id
1 'polypeptide(L)'
;MPPVPELLERARGLIQQGNYDAAVDIARELIGEHGDDTEAFNLLGIALSRSNRPTEATDAFATAAKLDPASPKAHYNLAAHYYSVGNRDKAATAVQDALDRDPGHQAAQALLARIRGEEAQPARPPTMSDSGYWQDPERPTHSIGFVKGLGWGWEVLGWFFFAALMATRFVLDSKTSQYLNGNVTMEAMSRAGQLILENHMQLVVGSIVWFGLLCAWWAVDIADRRPAGGLVTTSVFGMLGVCFCIYFTLFVFPLYVFARKRPWGRRP
;
A
#
# COMPACT_ATOMS: atom_id res chain seq x y z
N MET A 1 20.78 -50.93 -22.62
CA MET A 1 20.16 -50.15 -21.53
C MET A 1 19.62 -51.09 -20.47
N PRO A 2 19.55 -50.65 -19.21
CA PRO A 2 18.77 -51.36 -18.18
C PRO A 2 17.29 -51.42 -18.58
N PRO A 3 16.55 -52.48 -18.24
CA PRO A 3 15.12 -52.61 -18.53
C PRO A 3 14.26 -51.55 -17.80
N VAL A 4 13.12 -51.17 -18.39
CA VAL A 4 12.21 -50.12 -17.87
C VAL A 4 11.89 -50.23 -16.36
N PRO A 5 11.58 -51.42 -15.80
CA PRO A 5 11.31 -51.52 -14.37
C PRO A 5 12.52 -51.12 -13.51
N GLU A 6 13.74 -51.38 -13.98
CA GLU A 6 14.97 -51.01 -13.26
C GLU A 6 15.17 -49.49 -13.26
N LEU A 7 14.90 -48.82 -14.39
CA LEU A 7 14.99 -47.36 -14.49
C LEU A 7 13.93 -46.66 -13.62
N LEU A 8 12.70 -47.17 -13.57
CA LEU A 8 11.64 -46.64 -12.70
C LEU A 8 12.04 -46.73 -11.22
N GLU A 9 12.54 -47.89 -10.79
CA GLU A 9 12.99 -48.08 -9.40
C GLU A 9 14.21 -47.21 -9.08
N ARG A 10 15.13 -47.04 -10.03
CA ARG A 10 16.26 -46.12 -9.87
C ARG A 10 15.81 -44.67 -9.71
N ALA A 11 14.88 -44.20 -10.52
CA ALA A 11 14.31 -42.85 -10.39
C ALA A 11 13.61 -42.65 -9.04
N ARG A 12 12.81 -43.62 -8.58
CA ARG A 12 12.21 -43.61 -7.23
C ARG A 12 13.26 -43.53 -6.14
N GLY A 13 14.31 -44.35 -6.23
CA GLY A 13 15.41 -44.37 -5.27
C GLY A 13 16.12 -43.01 -5.18
N LEU A 14 16.39 -42.38 -6.32
CA LEU A 14 17.00 -41.05 -6.36
C LEU A 14 16.10 -39.96 -5.74
N ILE A 15 14.79 -40.01 -5.98
CA ILE A 15 13.83 -39.10 -5.35
C ILE A 15 13.82 -39.29 -3.82
N GLN A 16 13.83 -40.53 -3.34
CA GLN A 16 13.88 -40.81 -1.89
C GLN A 16 15.18 -40.33 -1.24
N GLN A 17 16.28 -40.39 -1.98
CA GLN A 17 17.59 -39.89 -1.54
C GLN A 17 17.69 -38.35 -1.62
N GLY A 18 16.70 -37.67 -2.18
CA GLY A 18 16.70 -36.23 -2.40
C GLY A 18 17.59 -35.77 -3.55
N ASN A 19 18.11 -36.70 -4.37
CA ASN A 19 18.92 -36.37 -5.55
C ASN A 19 18.00 -36.12 -6.75
N TYR A 20 17.31 -34.99 -6.72
CA TYR A 20 16.24 -34.68 -7.66
C TYR A 20 16.74 -34.43 -9.08
N ASP A 21 17.92 -33.82 -9.26
CA ASP A 21 18.46 -33.56 -10.60
C ASP A 21 18.84 -34.85 -11.32
N ALA A 22 19.51 -35.78 -10.63
CA ALA A 22 19.79 -37.11 -11.18
C ALA A 22 18.48 -37.88 -11.47
N ALA A 23 17.44 -37.71 -10.65
CA ALA A 23 16.14 -38.31 -10.91
C ALA A 23 15.46 -37.73 -12.17
N VAL A 24 15.63 -36.43 -12.45
CA VAL A 24 15.15 -35.80 -13.68
C VAL A 24 15.82 -36.43 -14.90
N ASP A 25 17.14 -36.65 -14.85
CA ASP A 25 17.87 -37.24 -15.98
C ASP A 25 17.39 -38.65 -16.29
N ILE A 26 17.23 -39.50 -15.25
CA ILE A 26 16.73 -40.87 -15.41
C ILE A 26 15.26 -40.87 -15.88
N ALA A 27 14.43 -39.96 -15.37
CA ALA A 27 13.03 -39.85 -15.81
C ALA A 27 12.92 -39.39 -17.27
N ARG A 28 13.83 -38.53 -17.75
CA ARG A 28 13.90 -38.14 -19.17
C ARG A 28 14.41 -39.27 -20.06
N GLU A 29 15.37 -40.07 -19.58
CA GLU A 29 15.82 -41.29 -20.27
C GLU A 29 14.65 -42.27 -20.45
N LEU A 30 13.88 -42.51 -19.37
CA LEU A 30 12.66 -43.31 -19.41
C LEU A 30 11.65 -42.84 -20.46
N ILE A 31 11.39 -41.53 -20.52
CA ILE A 31 10.46 -40.94 -21.51
C ILE A 31 11.03 -41.04 -22.93
N GLY A 32 12.36 -40.94 -23.10
CA GLY A 32 13.01 -41.08 -24.41
C GLY A 32 12.89 -42.49 -24.98
N GLU A 33 12.95 -43.51 -24.13
CA GLU A 33 12.78 -44.91 -24.54
C GLU A 33 11.30 -45.33 -24.65
N HIS A 34 10.45 -44.78 -23.77
CA HIS A 34 9.03 -45.12 -23.66
C HIS A 34 8.19 -43.85 -23.47
N GLY A 35 7.90 -43.18 -24.59
CA GLY A 35 7.28 -41.85 -24.64
C GLY A 35 5.87 -41.71 -24.03
N ASP A 36 5.22 -42.81 -23.68
CA ASP A 36 3.81 -42.82 -23.22
C ASP A 36 3.65 -43.40 -21.79
N ASP A 37 4.73 -43.54 -21.02
CA ASP A 37 4.64 -44.05 -19.64
C ASP A 37 4.19 -42.96 -18.65
N THR A 38 2.95 -43.08 -18.18
CA THR A 38 2.34 -42.17 -17.18
C THR A 38 3.16 -42.09 -15.89
N GLU A 39 3.75 -43.20 -15.45
CA GLU A 39 4.54 -43.22 -14.22
C GLU A 39 5.89 -42.51 -14.39
N ALA A 40 6.49 -42.59 -15.57
CA ALA A 40 7.72 -41.85 -15.89
C ALA A 40 7.48 -40.32 -15.83
N PHE A 41 6.36 -39.83 -16.40
CA PHE A 41 5.98 -38.42 -16.29
C PHE A 41 5.64 -38.00 -14.85
N ASN A 42 5.02 -38.88 -14.04
CA ASN A 42 4.79 -38.61 -12.62
C ASN A 42 6.12 -38.46 -11.86
N LEU A 43 7.08 -39.35 -12.09
CA LEU A 43 8.40 -39.28 -11.45
C LEU A 43 9.17 -38.04 -11.89
N LEU A 44 9.10 -37.67 -13.18
CA LEU A 44 9.67 -36.44 -13.71
C LEU A 44 9.06 -35.21 -13.01
N GLY A 45 7.73 -35.14 -12.89
CA GLY A 45 7.05 -34.04 -12.23
C GLY A 45 7.44 -33.91 -10.75
N ILE A 46 7.55 -35.03 -10.02
CA ILE A 46 7.99 -35.03 -8.62
C ILE A 46 9.42 -34.51 -8.51
N ALA A 47 10.33 -35.03 -9.34
CA ALA A 47 11.72 -34.61 -9.34
C ALA A 47 11.87 -33.12 -9.68
N LEU A 48 11.20 -32.63 -10.73
CA LEU A 48 11.21 -31.22 -11.13
C LEU A 48 10.60 -30.29 -10.06
N SER A 49 9.50 -30.71 -9.43
CA SER A 49 8.87 -29.94 -8.36
C SER A 49 9.79 -29.79 -7.16
N ARG A 50 10.65 -30.79 -6.90
CA ARG A 50 11.59 -30.80 -5.77
C ARG A 50 12.94 -30.17 -6.11
N SER A 51 13.33 -30.11 -7.38
CA SER A 51 14.51 -29.38 -7.88
C SER A 51 14.24 -27.91 -8.21
N ASN A 52 13.15 -27.33 -7.68
CA ASN A 52 12.79 -25.92 -7.83
C ASN A 52 12.53 -25.48 -9.29
N ARG A 53 11.98 -26.40 -10.11
CA ARG A 53 11.60 -26.17 -11.52
C ARG A 53 10.07 -26.33 -11.69
N PRO A 54 9.26 -25.46 -11.06
CA PRO A 54 7.81 -25.67 -10.94
C PRO A 54 7.04 -25.60 -12.27
N THR A 55 7.50 -24.80 -13.23
CA THR A 55 6.85 -24.68 -14.54
C THR A 55 6.94 -25.98 -15.32
N GLU A 56 8.13 -26.56 -15.42
CA GLU A 56 8.35 -27.84 -16.10
C GLU A 56 7.67 -29.00 -15.36
N ALA A 57 7.61 -28.93 -14.02
CA ALA A 57 6.88 -29.92 -13.22
C ALA A 57 5.38 -29.91 -13.55
N THR A 58 4.79 -28.72 -13.72
CA THR A 58 3.38 -28.58 -14.14
C THR A 58 3.14 -29.27 -15.48
N ASP A 59 4.02 -29.07 -16.46
CA ASP A 59 3.91 -29.69 -17.78
C ASP A 59 4.02 -31.23 -17.71
N ALA A 60 4.96 -31.74 -16.90
CA ALA A 60 5.14 -33.17 -16.69
C ALA A 60 3.89 -33.82 -16.04
N PHE A 61 3.36 -33.23 -14.97
CA PHE A 61 2.15 -33.74 -14.32
C PHE A 61 0.91 -33.60 -15.20
N ALA A 62 0.77 -32.51 -15.95
CA ALA A 62 -0.33 -32.34 -16.89
C ALA A 62 -0.27 -33.36 -18.03
N THR A 63 0.93 -33.75 -18.46
CA THR A 63 1.13 -34.81 -19.45
C THR A 63 0.76 -36.18 -18.88
N ALA A 64 1.18 -36.49 -17.64
CA ALA A 64 0.76 -37.72 -16.96
C ALA A 64 -0.77 -37.84 -16.85
N ALA A 65 -1.47 -36.76 -16.49
CA ALA A 65 -2.93 -36.73 -16.41
C ALA A 65 -3.63 -36.83 -17.78
N LYS A 66 -2.94 -36.47 -18.88
CA LYS A 66 -3.45 -36.66 -20.26
C LYS A 66 -3.23 -38.07 -20.78
N LEU A 67 -2.10 -38.69 -20.44
CA LEU A 67 -1.77 -40.06 -20.85
C LEU A 67 -2.67 -41.09 -20.16
N ASP A 68 -2.98 -40.88 -18.88
CA ASP A 68 -3.97 -41.66 -18.16
C ASP A 68 -5.05 -40.76 -17.54
N PRO A 69 -6.09 -40.40 -18.33
CA PRO A 69 -7.19 -39.59 -17.84
C PRO A 69 -8.02 -40.28 -16.77
N ALA A 70 -7.91 -41.59 -16.57
CA ALA A 70 -8.68 -42.34 -15.58
C ALA A 70 -7.93 -42.47 -14.24
N SER A 71 -6.62 -42.25 -14.22
CA SER A 71 -5.80 -42.38 -13.02
C SER A 71 -6.10 -41.29 -12.00
N PRO A 72 -6.68 -41.62 -10.83
CA PRO A 72 -6.86 -40.64 -9.76
C PRO A 72 -5.51 -40.17 -9.20
N LYS A 73 -4.47 -41.01 -9.26
CA LYS A 73 -3.11 -40.69 -8.81
C LYS A 73 -2.49 -39.57 -9.66
N ALA A 74 -2.69 -39.58 -10.98
CA ALA A 74 -2.15 -38.54 -11.86
C ALA A 74 -2.77 -37.16 -11.56
N HIS A 75 -4.10 -37.12 -11.41
CA HIS A 75 -4.83 -35.89 -11.03
C HIS A 75 -4.46 -35.41 -9.62
N TYR A 76 -4.32 -36.33 -8.66
CA TYR A 76 -3.86 -36.00 -7.31
C TYR A 76 -2.44 -35.40 -7.31
N ASN A 77 -1.50 -35.99 -8.06
CA ASN A 77 -0.13 -35.47 -8.13
C ASN A 77 -0.08 -34.05 -8.74
N LEU A 78 -0.85 -33.82 -9.80
CA LEU A 78 -1.01 -32.50 -10.40
C LEU A 78 -1.60 -31.51 -9.38
N ALA A 79 -2.62 -31.93 -8.63
CA ALA A 79 -3.25 -31.11 -7.60
C ALA A 79 -2.31 -30.78 -6.45
N ALA A 80 -1.53 -31.75 -5.96
CA ALA A 80 -0.53 -31.57 -4.92
C ALA A 80 0.58 -30.61 -5.38
N HIS A 81 0.95 -30.67 -6.66
CA HIS A 81 1.88 -29.72 -7.25
C HIS A 81 1.29 -28.30 -7.33
N TYR A 82 0.06 -28.15 -7.82
CA TYR A 82 -0.60 -26.83 -7.84
C TYR A 82 -0.73 -26.23 -6.44
N TYR A 83 -1.01 -27.07 -5.45
CA TYR A 83 -1.07 -26.65 -4.06
C TYR A 83 0.30 -26.20 -3.54
N SER A 84 1.40 -26.89 -3.89
CA SER A 84 2.75 -26.52 -3.44
C SER A 84 3.27 -25.22 -4.07
N VAL A 85 2.86 -24.90 -5.30
CA VAL A 85 3.18 -23.63 -5.97
C VAL A 85 2.22 -22.49 -5.60
N GLY A 86 1.25 -22.74 -4.71
CA GLY A 86 0.32 -21.73 -4.19
C GLY A 86 -0.90 -21.46 -5.07
N ASN A 87 -1.12 -22.23 -6.15
CA ASN A 87 -2.28 -22.08 -7.01
C ASN A 87 -3.47 -22.90 -6.48
N ARG A 88 -4.15 -22.36 -5.48
CA ARG A 88 -5.24 -23.05 -4.75
C ARG A 88 -6.44 -23.40 -5.62
N ASP A 89 -6.84 -22.49 -6.52
CA ASP A 89 -8.01 -22.71 -7.38
C ASP A 89 -7.81 -23.91 -8.33
N LYS A 90 -6.63 -23.98 -8.96
CA LYS A 90 -6.28 -25.12 -9.81
C LYS A 90 -6.07 -26.40 -9.00
N ALA A 91 -5.49 -26.29 -7.80
CA ALA A 91 -5.35 -27.44 -6.90
C ALA A 91 -6.72 -28.01 -6.53
N ALA A 92 -7.69 -27.18 -6.14
CA ALA A 92 -9.04 -27.63 -5.79
C ALA A 92 -9.74 -28.33 -6.96
N THR A 93 -9.61 -27.77 -8.17
CA THR A 93 -10.16 -28.38 -9.40
C THR A 93 -9.54 -29.76 -9.66
N ALA A 94 -8.21 -29.86 -9.64
CA ALA A 94 -7.51 -31.13 -9.89
C ALA A 94 -7.72 -32.17 -8.76
N VAL A 95 -7.91 -31.73 -7.51
CA VAL A 95 -8.32 -32.63 -6.42
C VAL A 95 -9.72 -33.17 -6.65
N GLN A 96 -10.65 -32.32 -7.11
CA GLN A 96 -12.00 -32.76 -7.44
C GLN A 96 -11.98 -33.80 -8.57
N ASP A 97 -11.19 -33.56 -9.61
CA ASP A 97 -10.95 -34.51 -10.69
C ASP A 97 -10.45 -35.87 -10.17
N ALA A 98 -9.52 -35.88 -9.21
CA ALA A 98 -9.04 -37.12 -8.60
C ALA A 98 -10.15 -37.86 -7.83
N LEU A 99 -10.98 -37.13 -7.09
CA LEU A 99 -12.07 -37.69 -6.29
C LEU A 99 -13.28 -38.14 -7.12
N ASP A 100 -13.53 -37.52 -8.28
CA ASP A 100 -14.57 -37.95 -9.20
C ASP A 100 -14.25 -39.34 -9.80
N ARG A 101 -12.95 -39.66 -9.91
CA ARG A 101 -12.45 -40.95 -10.42
C ARG A 101 -12.35 -42.01 -9.32
N ASP A 102 -11.83 -41.61 -8.16
CA ASP A 102 -11.79 -42.45 -6.97
C ASP A 102 -12.25 -41.64 -5.75
N PRO A 103 -13.55 -41.73 -5.40
CA PRO A 103 -14.08 -41.09 -4.20
C PRO A 103 -13.40 -41.55 -2.91
N GLY A 104 -12.75 -42.72 -2.91
CA GLY A 104 -12.04 -43.29 -1.77
C GLY A 104 -10.58 -42.83 -1.63
N HIS A 105 -10.08 -41.97 -2.52
CA HIS A 105 -8.68 -41.56 -2.52
C HIS A 105 -8.34 -40.68 -1.30
N GLN A 106 -7.90 -41.31 -0.21
CA GLN A 106 -7.67 -40.66 1.10
C GLN A 106 -6.76 -39.43 1.02
N ALA A 107 -5.68 -39.49 0.24
CA ALA A 107 -4.76 -38.36 0.13
C ALA A 107 -5.39 -37.14 -0.59
N ALA A 108 -6.28 -37.37 -1.56
CA ALA A 108 -7.00 -36.31 -2.26
C ALA A 108 -8.05 -35.68 -1.33
N GLN A 109 -8.76 -36.48 -0.54
CA GLN A 109 -9.68 -35.98 0.49
C GLN A 109 -8.94 -35.12 1.54
N ALA A 110 -7.77 -35.58 2.01
CA ALA A 110 -6.94 -34.84 2.96
C ALA A 110 -6.45 -33.51 2.37
N LEU A 111 -6.05 -33.51 1.09
CA LEU A 111 -5.64 -32.29 0.40
C LEU A 111 -6.83 -31.32 0.22
N LEU A 112 -8.01 -31.82 -0.14
CA LEU A 112 -9.23 -31.00 -0.22
C LEU A 112 -9.58 -30.36 1.12
N ALA A 113 -9.51 -31.14 2.21
CA ALA A 113 -9.77 -30.65 3.56
C ALA A 113 -8.75 -29.57 3.97
N ARG A 114 -7.48 -29.70 3.55
CA ARG A 114 -6.45 -28.69 3.79
C ARG A 114 -6.69 -27.40 3.00
N ILE A 115 -7.05 -27.50 1.71
CA ILE A 115 -7.42 -26.35 0.87
C ILE A 115 -8.62 -25.62 1.50
N ARG A 116 -9.69 -26.36 1.83
CA ARG A 116 -10.89 -25.81 2.48
C ARG A 116 -10.63 -25.27 3.89
N GLY A 117 -9.76 -25.91 4.66
CA GLY A 117 -9.38 -25.46 6.00
C GLY A 117 -8.60 -24.15 5.99
N GLU A 118 -7.82 -23.90 4.94
CA GLU A 118 -7.16 -22.61 4.70
C GLU A 118 -8.13 -21.53 4.20
N GLU A 119 -9.16 -21.91 3.44
CA GLU A 119 -10.29 -21.02 3.12
C GLU A 119 -11.20 -20.73 4.34
N ALA A 120 -11.28 -21.68 5.28
CA ALA A 120 -12.11 -21.62 6.49
C ALA A 120 -11.41 -21.00 7.71
N GLN A 121 -10.13 -20.61 7.61
CA GLN A 121 -9.66 -19.51 8.46
C GLN A 121 -10.60 -18.35 8.16
N PRO A 122 -11.39 -17.85 9.14
CA PRO A 122 -12.39 -16.84 8.85
C PRO A 122 -11.64 -15.72 8.15
N ALA A 123 -12.02 -15.47 6.89
CA ALA A 123 -11.50 -14.37 6.10
C ALA A 123 -11.37 -13.20 7.09
N ARG A 124 -10.13 -12.72 7.28
CA ARG A 124 -9.88 -11.52 8.08
C ARG A 124 -10.99 -10.55 7.69
N PRO A 125 -11.80 -10.03 8.65
CA PRO A 125 -13.00 -9.28 8.32
C PRO A 125 -12.64 -8.30 7.22
N PRO A 126 -13.32 -8.34 6.05
CA PRO A 126 -12.83 -7.75 4.82
C PRO A 126 -12.36 -6.36 5.17
N THR A 127 -11.05 -6.14 5.09
CA THR A 127 -10.56 -4.79 5.28
C THR A 127 -11.15 -3.99 4.13
N MET A 128 -11.45 -2.71 4.37
CA MET A 128 -12.10 -1.85 3.38
C MET A 128 -11.36 -1.82 2.01
N SER A 129 -10.12 -2.32 1.96
CA SER A 129 -9.32 -2.63 0.77
C SER A 129 -9.88 -3.70 -0.16
N ASP A 130 -10.60 -4.70 0.37
CA ASP A 130 -10.97 -5.91 -0.37
C ASP A 130 -12.34 -5.77 -1.05
N SER A 131 -13.10 -4.72 -0.70
CA SER A 131 -14.47 -4.50 -1.15
C SER A 131 -14.63 -4.03 -2.59
N GLY A 132 -13.58 -3.99 -3.41
CA GLY A 132 -13.65 -3.59 -4.82
C GLY A 132 -14.14 -2.15 -5.08
N TYR A 133 -14.50 -1.39 -4.04
CA TYR A 133 -15.02 -0.03 -4.14
C TYR A 133 -14.03 0.98 -4.76
N TRP A 134 -12.75 0.58 -4.94
CA TRP A 134 -11.69 1.44 -5.50
C TRP A 134 -11.05 0.94 -6.81
N GLN A 135 -11.55 -0.14 -7.43
CA GLN A 135 -10.98 -0.66 -8.68
C GLN A 135 -11.82 -0.29 -9.92
N ASP A 136 -12.13 0.99 -10.09
CA ASP A 136 -12.70 1.50 -11.34
C ASP A 136 -11.65 2.40 -12.03
N PRO A 137 -10.84 1.88 -12.97
CA PRO A 137 -9.78 2.64 -13.65
C PRO A 137 -10.31 3.75 -14.55
N GLU A 138 -11.61 3.77 -14.86
CA GLU A 138 -12.18 4.65 -15.87
C GLU A 138 -13.05 5.77 -15.31
N ARG A 139 -13.18 5.94 -13.98
CA ARG A 139 -13.89 7.12 -13.45
C ARG A 139 -13.07 8.38 -13.76
N PRO A 140 -13.59 9.29 -14.60
CA PRO A 140 -12.92 10.56 -14.82
C PRO A 140 -13.14 11.39 -13.56
N THR A 141 -12.18 11.32 -12.66
CA THR A 141 -12.06 12.27 -11.57
C THR A 141 -11.52 13.56 -12.18
N HIS A 142 -12.39 14.34 -12.81
CA HIS A 142 -12.03 15.58 -13.52
C HIS A 142 -11.23 16.56 -12.64
N SER A 143 -11.27 16.40 -11.31
CA SER A 143 -10.49 17.17 -10.34
C SER A 143 -9.12 16.58 -9.97
N ILE A 144 -8.91 15.26 -10.08
CA ILE A 144 -7.65 14.62 -9.61
C ILE A 144 -6.52 14.79 -10.63
N GLY A 145 -6.83 14.80 -11.92
CA GLY A 145 -5.83 15.03 -12.97
C GLY A 145 -5.18 16.41 -12.90
N PHE A 146 -5.97 17.44 -12.56
CA PHE A 146 -5.46 18.81 -12.37
C PHE A 146 -4.48 18.92 -11.21
N VAL A 147 -4.79 18.28 -10.06
CA VAL A 147 -3.94 18.33 -8.87
C VAL A 147 -2.63 17.55 -9.09
N LYS A 148 -2.71 16.36 -9.70
CA LYS A 148 -1.52 15.58 -10.08
C LYS A 148 -0.68 16.32 -11.13
N GLY A 149 -1.31 17.04 -12.06
CA GLY A 149 -0.63 17.82 -13.09
C GLY A 149 0.14 19.03 -12.56
N LEU A 150 -0.31 19.69 -11.48
CA LEU A 150 0.43 20.80 -10.88
C LEU A 150 1.59 20.34 -9.98
N GLY A 151 1.52 19.12 -9.42
CA GLY A 151 2.57 18.55 -8.57
C GLY A 151 3.03 19.50 -7.46
N TRP A 152 4.35 19.72 -7.36
CA TRP A 152 4.96 20.65 -6.39
C TRP A 152 4.64 22.14 -6.61
N GLY A 153 4.04 22.51 -7.75
CA GLY A 153 3.70 23.90 -8.06
C GLY A 153 2.68 24.53 -7.10
N TRP A 154 1.80 23.72 -6.50
CA TRP A 154 0.84 24.20 -5.51
C TRP A 154 1.49 24.59 -4.18
N GLU A 155 2.57 23.93 -3.76
CA GLU A 155 3.30 24.30 -2.54
C GLU A 155 3.91 25.70 -2.70
N VAL A 156 4.50 25.95 -3.87
CA VAL A 156 5.06 27.26 -4.23
C VAL A 156 3.96 28.33 -4.20
N LEU A 157 2.79 28.06 -4.78
CA LEU A 157 1.65 28.99 -4.77
C LEU A 157 1.16 29.30 -3.34
N GLY A 158 1.13 28.29 -2.46
CA GLY A 158 0.80 28.45 -1.05
C GLY A 158 1.79 29.35 -0.30
N TRP A 159 3.09 29.14 -0.51
CA TRP A 159 4.14 29.98 0.08
C TRP A 159 4.10 31.43 -0.44
N PHE A 160 3.79 31.64 -1.72
CA PHE A 160 3.58 32.99 -2.27
C PHE A 160 2.41 33.71 -1.59
N PHE A 161 1.28 33.02 -1.39
CA PHE A 161 0.12 33.61 -0.72
C PHE A 161 0.41 33.94 0.75
N PHE A 162 1.10 33.05 1.46
CA PHE A 162 1.55 33.30 2.83
C PHE A 162 2.50 34.51 2.92
N ALA A 163 3.48 34.60 2.01
CA ALA A 163 4.39 35.74 1.95
C ALA A 163 3.64 37.06 1.68
N ALA A 164 2.65 37.04 0.79
CA ALA A 164 1.81 38.22 0.51
C ALA A 164 0.98 38.66 1.72
N LEU A 165 0.40 37.72 2.48
CA LEU A 165 -0.29 38.01 3.73
C LEU A 165 0.66 38.65 4.77
N MET A 166 1.86 38.10 4.94
CA MET A 166 2.86 38.62 5.87
C MET A 166 3.36 40.00 5.47
N ALA A 167 3.60 40.24 4.19
CA ALA A 167 3.97 41.55 3.67
C ALA A 167 2.86 42.59 3.92
N THR A 168 1.60 42.20 3.68
CA THR A 168 0.44 43.07 3.95
C THR A 168 0.36 43.42 5.44
N ARG A 169 0.60 42.45 6.33
CA ARG A 169 0.65 42.66 7.79
C ARG A 169 1.76 43.64 8.18
N PHE A 170 2.95 43.48 7.62
CA PHE A 170 4.09 44.37 7.88
C PHE A 170 3.80 45.82 7.44
N VAL A 171 3.18 46.01 6.28
CA VAL A 171 2.78 47.34 5.79
C VAL A 171 1.71 47.96 6.71
N LEU A 172 0.72 47.18 7.15
CA LEU A 172 -0.29 47.68 8.08
C LEU A 172 0.32 48.07 9.43
N ASP A 173 1.19 47.23 10.01
CA ASP A 173 1.86 47.53 11.28
C ASP A 173 2.79 48.74 11.17
N SER A 174 3.50 48.91 10.05
CA SER A 174 4.36 50.09 9.82
C SER A 174 3.56 51.39 9.73
N LYS A 175 2.43 51.41 9.03
CA LYS A 175 1.51 52.57 9.00
C LYS A 175 0.93 52.86 10.38
N THR A 176 0.49 51.84 11.10
CA THR A 176 -0.06 51.98 12.45
C THR A 176 0.99 52.54 13.43
N SER A 177 2.24 52.10 13.30
CA SER A 177 3.37 52.61 14.09
C SER A 177 3.66 54.10 13.84
N GLN A 178 3.54 54.57 12.59
CA GLN A 178 3.72 55.99 12.27
C GLN A 178 2.69 56.89 12.95
N TYR A 179 1.42 56.48 13.04
CA TYR A 179 0.39 57.22 13.78
C TYR A 179 0.64 57.24 15.28
N LEU A 180 1.23 56.17 15.83
CA LEU A 180 1.55 56.06 17.25
C LEU A 180 2.83 56.81 17.66
N ASN A 181 3.68 57.20 16.71
CA ASN A 181 4.93 57.92 16.96
C ASN A 181 4.81 59.45 16.77
N GLY A 182 3.68 59.96 16.26
CA GLY A 182 3.37 61.40 16.24
C GLY A 182 2.79 61.90 17.58
N ASN A 183 2.49 63.20 17.68
CA ASN A 183 1.75 63.74 18.84
C ASN A 183 0.42 63.00 18.96
N VAL A 184 0.28 62.21 20.03
CA VAL A 184 -0.83 61.30 20.26
C VAL A 184 -2.09 62.10 20.59
N THR A 185 -2.80 62.56 19.56
CA THR A 185 -4.11 63.18 19.70
C THR A 185 -5.19 62.11 19.79
N MET A 186 -6.30 62.40 20.49
CA MET A 186 -7.46 61.51 20.57
C MET A 186 -7.98 61.10 19.17
N GLU A 187 -7.88 62.01 18.20
CA GLU A 187 -8.27 61.75 16.81
C GLU A 187 -7.34 60.76 16.10
N ALA A 188 -6.02 60.85 16.35
CA ALA A 188 -5.05 59.88 15.82
C ALA A 188 -5.22 58.50 16.45
N MET A 189 -5.50 58.42 17.77
CA MET A 189 -5.83 57.16 18.45
C MET A 189 -7.13 56.55 17.92
N SER A 190 -8.17 57.35 17.69
CA SER A 190 -9.44 56.92 17.11
C SER A 190 -9.26 56.34 15.71
N ARG A 191 -8.54 57.06 14.82
CA ARG A 191 -8.30 56.60 13.45
C ARG A 191 -7.40 55.37 13.41
N ALA A 192 -6.35 55.31 14.25
CA ALA A 192 -5.52 54.12 14.37
C ALA A 192 -6.33 52.93 14.89
N GLY A 193 -7.19 53.13 15.89
CA GLY A 193 -8.10 52.12 16.43
C GLY A 193 -9.11 51.60 15.42
N GLN A 194 -9.68 52.47 14.58
CA GLN A 194 -10.56 52.08 13.47
C GLN A 194 -9.82 51.30 12.40
N LEU A 195 -8.63 51.75 11.97
CA LEU A 195 -7.82 51.03 10.98
C LEU A 195 -7.42 49.63 11.49
N ILE A 196 -7.11 49.54 12.78
CA ILE A 196 -6.86 48.31 13.52
C ILE A 196 -8.11 47.43 13.43
N LEU A 197 -9.29 47.90 13.86
CA LEU A 197 -10.52 47.10 13.86
C LEU A 197 -10.95 46.64 12.46
N GLU A 198 -10.94 47.53 11.48
CA GLU A 198 -11.34 47.27 10.10
C GLU A 198 -10.42 46.23 9.43
N ASN A 199 -9.10 46.36 9.63
CA ASN A 199 -8.13 45.43 9.03
C ASN A 199 -7.94 44.16 9.85
N HIS A 200 -8.18 44.18 11.17
CA HIS A 200 -8.14 42.98 12.01
C HIS A 200 -9.18 41.97 11.56
N MET A 201 -10.38 42.41 11.18
CA MET A 201 -11.41 41.50 10.68
C MET A 201 -10.94 40.82 9.39
N GLN A 202 -10.37 41.58 8.43
CA GLN A 202 -9.86 41.00 7.18
C GLN A 202 -8.68 40.06 7.39
N LEU A 203 -7.78 40.39 8.32
CA LEU A 203 -6.65 39.54 8.67
C LEU A 203 -7.11 38.25 9.37
N VAL A 204 -8.07 38.33 10.29
CA VAL A 204 -8.66 37.19 10.98
C VAL A 204 -9.41 36.30 9.98
N VAL A 205 -10.27 36.88 9.14
CA VAL A 205 -11.01 36.14 8.12
C VAL A 205 -10.07 35.51 7.09
N GLY A 206 -9.07 36.27 6.61
CA GLY A 206 -8.06 35.75 5.68
C GLY A 206 -7.26 34.58 6.26
N SER A 207 -6.92 34.65 7.55
CA SER A 207 -6.21 33.59 8.25
C SER A 207 -7.08 32.35 8.47
N ILE A 208 -8.37 32.53 8.81
CA ILE A 208 -9.34 31.42 8.97
C ILE A 208 -9.61 30.72 7.65
N VAL A 209 -9.83 31.47 6.57
CA VAL A 209 -10.07 30.91 5.22
C VAL A 209 -8.84 30.14 4.74
N TRP A 210 -7.65 30.71 4.91
CA TRP A 210 -6.41 30.03 4.50
C TRP A 210 -6.15 28.76 5.32
N PHE A 211 -6.40 28.80 6.62
CA PHE A 211 -6.30 27.63 7.49
C PHE A 211 -7.35 26.56 7.14
N GLY A 212 -8.59 26.95 6.83
CA GLY A 212 -9.63 26.03 6.37
C GLY A 212 -9.24 25.32 5.07
N LEU A 213 -8.63 26.04 4.12
CA LEU A 213 -8.11 25.47 2.89
C LEU A 213 -6.91 24.53 3.14
N LEU A 214 -6.00 24.89 4.05
CA LEU A 214 -4.88 24.05 4.43
C LEU A 214 -5.33 22.76 5.14
N CYS A 215 -6.32 22.84 6.03
CA CYS A 215 -6.91 21.68 6.70
C CYS A 215 -7.67 20.78 5.71
N ALA A 216 -8.45 21.36 4.79
CA ALA A 216 -9.13 20.60 3.74
C ALA A 216 -8.13 19.88 2.83
N TRP A 217 -7.03 20.56 2.45
CA TRP A 217 -5.93 19.96 1.72
C TRP A 217 -5.26 18.82 2.49
N TRP A 218 -4.99 19.01 3.79
CA TRP A 218 -4.38 17.97 4.63
C TRP A 218 -5.30 16.76 4.81
N ALA A 219 -6.61 16.97 4.88
CA ALA A 219 -7.58 15.87 4.90
C ALA A 219 -7.55 15.07 3.58
N VAL A 220 -7.38 15.74 2.44
CA VAL A 220 -7.22 15.10 1.13
C VAL A 220 -5.87 14.37 1.01
N ASP A 221 -4.76 14.97 1.47
CA ASP A 221 -3.43 14.34 1.45
C ASP A 221 -3.34 13.12 2.39
N ILE A 222 -3.96 13.18 3.58
CA ILE A 222 -4.09 12.03 4.49
C ILE A 222 -4.96 10.93 3.87
N ALA A 223 -6.00 11.30 3.11
CA ALA A 223 -6.84 10.33 2.42
C ALA A 223 -6.08 9.66 1.26
N ASP A 224 -5.20 10.39 0.57
CA ASP A 224 -4.44 9.93 -0.61
C ASP A 224 -3.17 9.13 -0.24
N ARG A 225 -2.44 9.50 0.82
CA ARG A 225 -1.14 8.86 1.21
C ARG A 225 -1.26 7.61 2.07
N ARG A 226 -2.44 7.00 2.20
CA ARG A 226 -2.56 5.68 2.86
C ARG A 226 -2.30 4.56 1.85
N PRO A 227 -1.04 4.13 1.72
CA PRO A 227 -0.82 2.70 1.93
C PRO A 227 0.49 2.38 2.67
N ALA A 228 0.39 1.40 3.56
CA ALA A 228 1.48 0.51 3.99
C ALA A 228 2.81 1.14 4.43
N GLY A 229 2.90 1.55 5.70
CA GLY A 229 4.13 1.36 6.49
C GLY A 229 5.31 2.31 6.24
N GLY A 230 5.11 3.63 6.35
CA GLY A 230 6.22 4.58 6.37
C GLY A 230 5.86 5.94 7.01
N LEU A 231 6.41 6.18 8.21
CA LEU A 231 6.52 7.43 8.98
C LEU A 231 5.50 8.57 8.72
N VAL A 232 4.51 8.67 9.62
CA VAL A 232 3.61 9.83 9.82
C VAL A 232 4.32 11.02 10.53
N THR A 233 5.63 10.95 10.75
CA THR A 233 6.34 11.81 11.71
C THR A 233 6.68 13.20 11.21
N THR A 234 6.83 13.42 9.90
CA THR A 234 7.08 14.77 9.34
C THR A 234 5.87 15.70 9.47
N SER A 235 4.66 15.15 9.43
CA SER A 235 3.39 15.87 9.55
C SER A 235 3.09 16.42 10.95
N VAL A 236 3.53 15.75 12.01
CA VAL A 236 3.27 16.18 13.41
C VAL A 236 4.13 17.39 13.79
N PHE A 237 5.39 17.44 13.34
CA PHE A 237 6.26 18.59 13.59
C PHE A 237 5.81 19.84 12.81
N GLY A 238 5.27 19.69 11.60
CA GLY A 238 4.66 20.78 10.85
C GLY A 238 3.43 21.37 11.56
N MET A 239 2.55 20.52 12.09
CA MET A 239 1.36 20.94 12.83
C MET A 239 1.72 21.68 14.13
N LEU A 240 2.67 21.15 14.91
CA LEU A 240 3.14 21.80 16.13
C LEU A 240 3.88 23.12 15.84
N GLY A 241 4.67 23.18 14.78
CA GLY A 241 5.37 24.39 14.36
C GLY A 241 4.42 25.51 13.92
N VAL A 242 3.39 25.18 13.13
CA VAL A 242 2.42 26.17 12.64
C VAL A 242 1.49 26.64 13.77
N CYS A 243 1.01 25.74 14.64
CA CYS A 243 0.25 26.12 15.83
C CYS A 243 1.09 27.02 16.78
N PHE A 244 2.39 26.73 16.92
CA PHE A 244 3.30 27.56 17.71
C PHE A 244 3.50 28.95 17.11
N CYS A 245 3.68 29.05 15.78
CA CYS A 245 3.75 30.33 15.09
C CYS A 245 2.47 31.16 15.26
N ILE A 246 1.29 30.54 15.10
CA ILE A 246 -0.01 31.22 15.30
C ILE A 246 -0.17 31.72 16.73
N TYR A 247 0.15 30.89 17.73
CA TYR A 247 0.12 31.30 19.14
C TYR A 247 1.08 32.46 19.40
N PHE A 248 2.29 32.40 18.85
CA PHE A 248 3.30 33.44 19.02
C PHE A 248 2.86 34.76 18.38
N THR A 249 2.31 34.73 17.16
CA THR A 249 1.91 35.95 16.42
C THR A 249 0.63 36.58 16.97
N LEU A 250 -0.36 35.78 17.38
CA LEU A 250 -1.64 36.31 17.86
C LEU A 250 -1.62 36.74 19.33
N PHE A 251 -0.83 36.07 20.18
CA PHE A 251 -0.86 36.31 21.62
C PHE A 251 0.44 36.88 22.17
N VAL A 252 1.59 36.29 21.82
CA VAL A 252 2.88 36.66 22.43
C VAL A 252 3.43 37.96 21.87
N PHE A 253 3.37 38.16 20.55
CA PHE A 253 3.91 39.35 19.90
C PHE A 253 3.19 40.66 20.29
N PRO A 254 1.84 40.73 20.33
CA PRO A 254 1.14 41.92 20.80
C PRO A 254 1.46 42.24 22.26
N LEU A 255 1.53 41.21 23.13
CA LEU A 255 1.92 41.37 24.54
C LEU A 255 3.36 41.87 24.69
N TYR A 256 4.30 41.36 23.89
CA TYR A 256 5.69 41.81 23.88
C TYR A 256 5.81 43.30 23.48
N VAL A 257 5.12 43.71 22.42
CA VAL A 257 5.08 45.12 21.98
C VAL A 257 4.44 46.02 23.05
N PHE A 258 3.39 45.56 23.72
CA PHE A 258 2.74 46.31 24.80
C PHE A 258 3.61 46.41 26.05
N ALA A 259 4.32 45.34 26.42
CA ALA A 259 5.21 45.30 27.59
C ALA A 259 6.42 46.22 27.43
N ARG A 260 6.96 46.35 26.21
CA ARG A 260 8.09 47.25 25.92
C ARG A 260 7.72 48.74 25.92
N LYS A 261 6.43 49.06 25.81
CA LYS A 261 5.90 50.43 25.83
C LYS A 261 5.48 50.92 27.22
N ARG A 262 5.52 50.09 28.26
CA ARG A 262 5.39 50.59 29.64
C ARG A 262 6.74 51.17 30.08
N PRO A 263 6.88 52.50 30.30
CA PRO A 263 8.02 52.97 31.07
C PRO A 263 7.91 52.29 32.43
N TRP A 264 8.97 51.63 32.86
CA TRP A 264 9.12 51.24 34.26
C TRP A 264 9.06 52.54 35.06
N GLY A 265 7.87 52.83 35.60
CA GLY A 265 7.62 54.07 36.30
C GLY A 265 8.62 54.21 37.43
N ARG A 266 9.36 55.31 37.40
CA ARG A 266 9.85 55.93 38.64
C ARG A 266 8.62 56.07 39.54
N ARG A 267 8.64 55.36 40.67
CA ARG A 267 7.63 55.53 41.71
C ARG A 267 7.68 56.99 42.19
N PRO A 268 6.53 57.62 42.48
CA PRO A 268 6.52 58.85 43.26
C PRO A 268 7.13 58.61 44.65
#